data_AF-A0AAJ2JXZ5-F1
#
_entry.id   AF-A0AAJ2JXZ5-F1
#
_cell.length_a   1.000
_cell.length_b   1.000
_cell.length_c   1.000
_cell.angle_alpha   90.00
_cell.angle_beta   90.00
_cell.angle_gamma   90.00
#
_symmetry.space_group_name_H-M   'P 1'
#
loop_
_entity.id
_entity.type
_entity.pdbx_description
1 polymer ?
#
loop_
_entity_poly.entity_id
_entity_poly.type
_entity_poly.pdbx_seq_one_letter_code
_entity_poly.pdbx_strand_id
1 'polypeptide(L)' 'MPDAVGMGVVLWDDIVLEDKLCYCYVCTTEEAAYGQVIINDGSKSAISDGFGGNPPNATVCKTIDNQLFKKRLLELLVS' A
#
# COMPACT_ATOMS: atom_id res chain seq x y z
N MET A 1 -1.41 -7.33 -13.66
CA MET A 1 -2.36 -8.19 -12.93
C MET A 1 -2.34 -7.76 -11.46
N PRO A 2 -3.18 -6.78 -11.08
CA PRO A 2 -3.15 -6.17 -9.74
C PRO A 2 -3.51 -7.17 -8.63
N ASP A 3 -4.51 -8.03 -8.84
CA ASP A 3 -4.98 -8.97 -7.82
C ASP A 3 -3.91 -10.00 -7.43
N ALA A 4 -3.17 -10.53 -8.41
CA ALA A 4 -2.08 -11.47 -8.13
C ALA A 4 -0.92 -10.81 -7.39
N VAL A 5 -0.64 -9.53 -7.66
CA VAL A 5 0.35 -8.77 -6.89
C VAL A 5 -0.14 -8.59 -5.45
N GLY A 6 -1.41 -8.20 -5.26
CA GLY A 6 -2.02 -8.09 -3.94
C GLY A 6 -1.95 -9.40 -3.15
N MET A 7 -2.27 -10.53 -3.79
CA MET A 7 -2.13 -11.85 -3.18
C MET A 7 -0.67 -12.19 -2.88
N GLY A 8 0.26 -11.86 -3.80
CA GLY A 8 1.69 -12.07 -3.62
C GLY A 8 2.21 -11.39 -2.36
N VAL A 9 1.81 -10.14 -2.11
CA VAL A 9 2.21 -9.39 -0.90
C VAL A 9 1.75 -10.09 0.39
N VAL A 10 0.61 -10.76 0.36
CA VAL A 10 0.09 -11.52 1.52
C VAL A 10 0.82 -12.84 1.71
N LEU A 11 1.16 -13.53 0.61
CA LEU A 11 1.81 -14.85 0.67
C LEU A 11 3.31 -14.75 0.97
N TRP A 12 3.93 -13.64 0.58
CA TRP A 12 5.37 -13.49 0.48
C TRP A 12 5.79 -12.10 0.95
N ASP A 13 5.94 -11.94 2.26
CA ASP A 13 6.31 -10.67 2.90
C ASP A 13 7.62 -10.07 2.36
N ASP A 14 8.60 -10.91 2.04
CA ASP A 14 9.91 -10.52 1.51
C ASP A 14 9.89 -9.97 0.08
N ILE A 15 8.76 -9.99 -0.63
CA ILE A 15 8.66 -9.30 -1.92
C ILE A 15 8.44 -7.80 -1.74
N VAL A 16 8.06 -7.31 -0.56
CA VAL A 16 7.84 -5.87 -0.34
C VAL A 16 9.20 -5.21 -0.06
N LEU A 17 9.61 -4.29 -0.94
CA LEU A 17 10.88 -3.56 -0.80
C LEU A 17 10.71 -2.26 -0.03
N GLU A 18 9.58 -1.59 -0.21
CA GLU A 18 9.24 -0.36 0.51
C GLU A 18 7.74 -0.32 0.79
N ASP A 19 7.39 -0.08 2.04
CA ASP A 19 6.04 0.23 2.48
C ASP A 19 6.03 1.44 3.44
N LYS A 20 4.83 1.85 3.84
CA LYS A 20 4.68 2.91 4.82
C LYS A 20 3.39 2.76 5.62
N LEU A 21 3.49 2.94 6.93
CA LEU A 21 2.32 3.11 7.80
C LEU A 21 1.68 4.47 7.53
N CYS A 22 0.39 4.43 7.21
CA CYS A 22 -0.41 5.57 6.81
C CYS A 22 -1.74 5.59 7.56
N TYR A 23 -2.32 6.77 7.70
CA TYR A 23 -3.74 6.92 7.93
C TYR A 23 -4.44 7.12 6.58
N CYS A 24 -5.38 6.23 6.26
CA CYS A 24 -6.11 6.23 5.01
C CYS A 24 -7.61 6.31 5.25
N TYR A 25 -8.32 7.05 4.39
CA TYR A 25 -9.79 7.02 4.34
C TYR A 25 -10.28 7.15 2.89
N VAL A 26 -11.52 6.73 2.63
CA VAL A 26 -12.15 6.87 1.31
C VAL A 26 -12.97 8.15 1.30
N CYS A 27 -12.72 9.03 0.34
CA CYS A 27 -13.55 10.20 0.09
C CYS A 27 -14.91 9.74 -0.47
N THR A 28 -16.00 10.10 0.21
CA THR A 28 -17.37 9.79 -0.22
C THR A 28 -18.26 11.03 -0.31
N THR A 29 -17.70 12.22 -0.10
CA THR A 29 -18.46 13.48 -0.01
C THR A 29 -18.18 14.42 -1.17
N GLU A 30 -16.93 14.55 -1.61
CA GLU A 30 -16.53 15.46 -2.69
C GLU A 30 -16.68 14.78 -4.06
N GLU A 31 -17.55 15.28 -4.94
CA GLU A 31 -17.85 14.68 -6.25
C GLU A 31 -16.60 14.42 -7.11
N ALA A 32 -15.67 15.38 -7.16
CA ALA A 32 -14.45 15.27 -7.96
C ALA A 32 -13.45 14.22 -7.45
N ALA A 33 -13.56 13.81 -6.19
CA ALA A 33 -12.67 12.83 -5.54
C ALA A 33 -13.44 11.61 -5.00
N TYR A 34 -14.71 11.44 -5.40
CA TYR A 34 -15.57 10.40 -4.87
C TYR A 34 -14.99 9.01 -5.17
N GLY A 35 -14.79 8.21 -4.12
CA GLY A 35 -14.17 6.88 -4.17
C GLY A 35 -12.64 6.90 -4.10
N GLN A 36 -11.99 8.06 -4.11
CA GLN A 36 -10.54 8.15 -3.97
C GLN A 36 -10.12 7.81 -2.53
N VAL A 37 -9.08 6.99 -2.39
CA VAL A 37 -8.39 6.79 -1.11
C VAL A 37 -7.45 7.97 -0.87
N ILE A 38 -7.70 8.71 0.21
CA ILE A 38 -6.83 9.78 0.69
C ILE A 38 -5.81 9.18 1.66
N ILE A 39 -4.53 9.48 1.45
CA ILE A 39 -3.41 8.89 2.18
C ILE A 39 -2.69 10.00 2.93
N ASN A 40 -2.63 9.89 4.26
CA ASN A 40 -1.74 10.66 5.11
C ASN A 40 -0.59 9.75 5.56
N ASP A 41 0.61 10.04 5.08
CA ASP A 41 1.82 9.25 5.34
C ASP A 41 2.58 9.72 6.60
N GLY A 42 2.01 10.62 7.39
CA GLY A 42 2.55 11.10 8.65
C GLY A 42 3.85 11.90 8.51
N SER A 43 4.26 12.26 7.27
CA SER A 43 5.43 13.09 7.04
C SER A 43 5.23 14.46 7.69
N LYS A 44 6.15 14.83 8.60
CA LYS A 44 6.09 16.12 9.28
C LYS A 44 6.65 17.20 8.36
N SER A 45 5.76 18.02 7.82
CA SER A 45 6.11 19.37 7.36
C SER A 45 6.26 20.31 8.57
N ALA A 46 6.85 21.48 8.36
CA ALA A 46 7.17 22.46 9.42
C ALA A 46 5.96 22.89 10.31
N ILE A 47 4.73 22.55 9.92
CA ILE A 47 3.48 22.96 10.57
C ILE A 47 2.50 21.79 10.79
N SER A 48 2.88 20.54 10.50
CA SER A 48 1.94 19.40 10.56
C SER A 48 2.22 18.47 11.73
N ASP A 49 1.18 18.09 12.46
CA ASP A 49 1.20 17.11 13.55
C ASP A 49 1.29 15.65 13.06
N GLY A 50 2.09 15.39 12.02
CA GLY A 50 2.19 14.07 11.38
C GLY A 50 0.84 13.59 10.85
N PHE A 51 0.25 12.60 11.51
CA PHE A 51 -1.05 12.03 11.11
C PHE A 51 -2.28 12.90 11.47
N GLY A 52 -2.07 14.11 12.01
CA GLY A 52 -3.16 15.04 12.31
C GLY A 52 -4.16 14.50 13.34
N GLY A 53 -3.65 13.82 14.37
CA GLY A 53 -4.45 13.23 15.45
C GLY A 53 -5.10 11.87 15.15
N ASN A 54 -4.99 11.37 13.92
CA ASN A 54 -5.51 10.04 13.56
C ASN A 54 -4.41 8.99 13.65
N PRO A 55 -4.61 7.84 14.32
CA PRO A 55 -3.62 6.77 14.31
C PRO A 55 -3.54 6.12 12.91
N PRO A 56 -2.35 5.65 12.47
CA PRO A 56 -2.22 4.86 11.26
C PRO A 56 -3.14 3.64 11.28
N ASN A 57 -3.79 3.36 10.15
CA ASN A 57 -4.77 2.27 10.02
C ASN A 57 -4.48 1.33 8.83
N ALA A 58 -3.49 1.65 8.02
CA ALA A 58 -3.13 0.85 6.85
C ALA A 58 -1.62 0.93 6.57
N THR A 59 -1.09 -0.12 5.96
CA THR A 59 0.26 -0.12 5.37
C THR A 59 0.12 0.02 3.86
N VAL A 60 0.68 1.07 3.29
CA VAL A 60 0.68 1.32 1.84
C VAL A 60 1.97 0.75 1.24
N CYS A 61 1.83 -0.32 0.46
CA CYS A 61 2.94 -0.90 -0.30
C CYS A 61 3.31 0.01 -1.47
N LYS A 62 4.56 0.48 -1.51
CA LYS A 62 5.04 1.39 -2.57
C LYS A 62 5.80 0.65 -3.65
N THR A 63 6.63 -0.32 -3.27
CA THR A 63 7.52 -1.02 -4.21
C THR A 63 7.67 -2.47 -3.81
N ILE A 64 7.67 -3.36 -4.81
CA ILE A 64 7.90 -4.79 -4.65
C ILE A 64 9.09 -5.26 -5.49
N ASP A 65 9.70 -6.38 -5.11
CA ASP A 65 10.65 -7.13 -5.92
C ASP A 65 9.90 -7.89 -7.02
N ASN A 66 9.85 -7.27 -8.19
CA ASN A 66 9.20 -7.84 -9.36
C ASN A 66 9.85 -9.14 -9.86
N GLN A 67 11.15 -9.36 -9.63
CA GLN A 67 11.83 -10.57 -10.08
C GLN A 67 11.50 -11.73 -9.17
N LEU A 68 11.54 -11.50 -7.86
CA LEU A 68 11.17 -12.50 -6.86
C LEU A 68 9.70 -12.89 -6.99
N PHE A 69 8.80 -11.91 -7.15
CA PHE A 69 7.37 -12.18 -7.39
C PHE A 69 7.16 -13.09 -8.61
N LYS A 70 7.79 -12.76 -9.74
CA LYS A 70 7.65 -13.56 -10.98
C LYS A 70 8.22 -14.96 -10.82
N LYS A 71 9.36 -15.11 -10.16
CA LYS A 71 9.97 -16.41 -9.88
C LYS A 71 9.00 -17.30 -9.10
N ARG A 72 8.46 -16.80 -7.98
CA ARG A 72 7.54 -17.56 -7.13
C ARG A 72 6.22 -17.87 -7.84
N LEU A 73 5.70 -16.92 -8.60
CA LEU A 73 4.49 -17.13 -9.41
C LEU A 73 4.71 -18.24 -10.45
N LEU A 74 5.86 -18.25 -11.13
CA LEU A 74 6.21 -19.30 -12.09
C LEU A 74 6.38 -20.66 -11.42
N GLU A 75 7.02 -20.71 -10.25
CA GLU A 75 7.13 -21.94 -9.46
C GLU A 75 5.75 -22.52 -9.12
N LEU A 76 4.78 -21.68 -8.74
CA LEU A 76 3.39 -22.13 -8.47
C LEU A 76 2.61 -22.60 -9.71
N LEU A 77 2.94 -22.09 -10.89
CA LEU A 77 2.20 -22.42 -12.12
C LEU A 77 2.76 -23.65 -12.84
N VAL A 78 4.02 -23.98 -12.60
CA VAL A 78 4.77 -25.01 -13.33
C VAL A 78 5.14 -26.21 -12.44
N SER A 79 5.01 -26.09 -11.12
CA SER A 79 5.04 -27.25 -10.19
C SER A 79 3.64 -27.78 -9.91
#